data_AF-A0A8T1VHK1-F1
#
_entry.id   AF-A0A8T1VHK1-F1
#
_cell.length_a   1.000
_cell.length_b   1.000
_cell.length_c   1.000
_cell.angle_alpha   90.00
_cell.angle_beta   90.00
_cell.angle_gamma   90.00
#
_symmetry.space_group_name_H-M   'P 1'
#
loop_
_entity.id
_entity.type
_entity.pdbx_description
1 polymer ?
#
loop_
_entity_poly.entity_id
_entity_poly.type
_entity_poly.pdbx_seq_one_letter_code
_entity_poly.pdbx_strand_id
1 'polypeptide(L)'
;MKGAGASATQLTEGTELLKPNKSASSIRADAAEAELARLQKQTSKRKFLKFTCKIGWCSHGGECHSALEDDLERLKRRLAAMERVLEVIEHFSVIRIEMERRIKKVAKEIQQKYAKASTLELVIVMDCTNSMSPWIEEAKTAILSIIENVKGDHPSANVRVGFVAYRDFCDGDKRLQTKTLTTNVANVRKFIASLAAFGGGDGPEDIPGGLAAALEMPFRAEARRIVLVCDAPCHGRRFNDGEDDMTYRVQIEQSPDICAQVREMAKRGIDFTMVEIQPNCTTKMVEILQEEFSRAESLDGFAREFQKVSLAHAEDAARFASVVRSSASSSLTASKERSVLTSSKLAVGAGGYAFGATERPTTNLRHVLEGDEEEKKAPAKAATTAPPEVKPLNWRDLAHLPYIAAVRHSLHFRPGEVVD
;
A
#
# COMPACT_ATOMS: atom_id res chain seq x y z
N MET A 1 37.45 57.74 -27.56
CA MET A 1 36.52 58.62 -26.82
C MET A 1 36.09 57.91 -25.53
N LYS A 2 35.27 58.52 -24.66
CA LYS A 2 34.82 57.99 -23.34
C LYS A 2 34.03 56.66 -23.50
N GLY A 3 33.89 55.75 -22.52
CA GLY A 3 34.36 55.65 -21.12
C GLY A 3 34.71 54.18 -20.77
N ALA A 4 35.29 53.80 -19.62
CA ALA A 4 34.75 53.81 -18.25
C ALA A 4 33.42 53.03 -18.10
N GLY A 5 33.25 52.05 -17.21
CA GLY A 5 34.20 51.38 -16.29
C GLY A 5 33.48 50.62 -15.16
N ALA A 6 34.17 49.69 -14.46
CA ALA A 6 33.66 48.86 -13.33
C ALA A 6 32.50 47.89 -13.67
N SER A 7 32.19 46.85 -12.87
CA SER A 7 33.00 45.96 -12.01
C SER A 7 32.20 44.66 -11.78
N ALA A 8 32.86 43.56 -11.41
CA ALA A 8 32.17 42.30 -11.12
C ALA A 8 31.26 42.40 -9.88
N THR A 9 30.08 41.79 -9.93
CA THR A 9 29.28 41.41 -8.75
C THR A 9 28.60 40.08 -9.06
N GLN A 10 28.78 39.07 -8.20
CA GLN A 10 28.10 37.79 -8.33
C GLN A 10 26.67 37.94 -7.80
N LEU A 11 25.66 37.57 -8.59
CA LEU A 11 24.31 37.38 -8.09
C LEU A 11 24.20 35.97 -7.48
N THR A 12 24.50 35.88 -6.18
CA THR A 12 24.15 34.72 -5.38
C THR A 12 22.64 34.74 -5.13
N GLU A 13 21.88 33.91 -5.84
CA GLU A 13 20.48 33.65 -5.48
C GLU A 13 20.43 32.97 -4.11
N GLY A 14 20.14 33.75 -3.08
CA GLY A 14 20.05 33.28 -1.72
C GLY A 14 18.85 32.34 -1.56
N THR A 15 19.12 31.07 -1.32
CA THR A 15 18.11 30.13 -0.82
C THR A 15 17.70 30.56 0.59
N GLU A 16 16.68 31.41 0.67
CA GLU A 16 16.14 31.83 1.97
C GLU A 16 15.50 30.61 2.64
N LEU A 17 16.25 30.00 3.56
CA LEU A 17 15.81 28.87 4.35
C LEU A 17 14.55 29.26 5.12
N LEU A 18 13.40 28.78 4.63
CA LEU A 18 12.10 28.86 5.28
C LEU A 18 12.22 28.37 6.72
N LYS A 19 12.36 29.33 7.64
CA LYS A 19 12.49 29.05 9.08
C LYS A 19 11.24 28.28 9.50
N PRO A 20 11.38 27.12 10.16
CA PRO A 20 10.23 26.29 10.47
C PRO A 20 9.26 27.08 11.35
N ASN A 21 8.04 27.29 10.86
CA ASN A 21 7.02 28.09 11.53
C ASN A 21 6.80 27.55 12.95
N LYS A 22 7.07 28.37 13.97
CA LYS A 22 6.81 28.02 15.37
C LYS A 22 5.34 27.66 15.54
N SER A 23 5.09 26.53 16.21
CA SER A 23 3.73 26.09 16.50
C SER A 23 3.04 27.05 17.45
N ALA A 24 1.70 27.12 17.38
CA ALA A 24 0.91 28.00 18.26
C ALA A 24 1.12 27.73 19.76
N SER A 25 1.57 26.53 20.15
CA SER A 25 1.99 26.19 21.51
C SER A 25 3.36 26.76 21.87
N SER A 26 4.35 26.71 20.96
CA SER A 26 5.65 27.39 21.15
C SER A 26 5.49 28.90 21.27
N ILE A 27 4.64 29.53 20.45
CA ILE A 27 4.39 30.99 20.53
C ILE A 27 3.75 31.36 21.88
N ARG A 28 2.91 30.48 22.45
CA ARG A 28 2.32 30.68 23.80
C ARG A 28 3.34 30.46 24.93
N ALA A 29 4.29 29.54 24.77
CA ALA A 29 5.40 29.36 25.70
C ALA A 29 6.29 30.61 25.74
N ASP A 30 6.82 31.03 24.57
CA ASP A 30 7.66 32.23 24.42
C ASP A 30 7.01 33.46 25.11
N ALA A 31 5.70 33.64 24.93
CA ALA A 31 4.95 34.77 25.50
C ALA A 31 4.76 34.67 27.02
N ALA A 32 4.54 33.47 27.56
CA ALA A 32 4.41 33.24 29.01
C ALA A 32 5.75 33.42 29.73
N GLU A 33 6.86 32.96 29.15
CA GLU A 33 8.22 33.18 29.65
C GLU A 33 8.58 34.68 29.70
N ALA A 34 8.27 35.41 28.63
CA ALA A 34 8.53 36.85 28.54
C ALA A 34 7.75 37.66 29.60
N GLU A 35 6.49 37.29 29.90
CA GLU A 35 5.70 37.93 30.95
C GLU A 35 6.12 37.49 32.36
N LEU A 36 6.56 36.24 32.56
CA LEU A 36 7.20 35.78 33.81
C LEU A 36 8.43 36.64 34.13
N ALA A 37 9.34 36.82 33.17
CA ALA A 37 10.55 37.62 33.34
C ALA A 37 10.24 39.09 33.65
N ARG A 38 9.18 39.66 33.06
CA ARG A 38 8.66 41.00 33.41
C ARG A 38 8.15 41.06 34.85
N LEU A 39 7.34 40.09 35.28
CA LEU A 39 6.80 40.03 36.64
C LEU A 39 7.92 39.85 37.68
N GLN A 40 8.93 39.03 37.42
CA GLN A 40 10.13 38.91 38.26
C GLN A 40 10.89 40.24 38.38
N LYS A 41 11.09 40.96 37.27
CA LYS A 41 11.76 42.27 37.24
C LYS A 41 10.98 43.36 37.97
N GLN A 42 9.65 43.37 37.85
CA GLN A 42 8.76 44.25 38.63
C GLN A 42 8.78 43.91 40.12
N THR A 43 8.72 42.63 40.48
CA THR A 43 8.74 42.15 41.86
C THR A 43 10.07 42.51 42.55
N SER A 44 11.19 42.38 41.85
CA SER A 44 12.51 42.78 42.36
C SER A 44 12.61 44.30 42.56
N LYS A 45 12.08 45.11 41.62
CA LYS A 45 11.97 46.57 41.81
C LYS A 45 11.12 46.95 43.03
N ARG A 46 9.97 46.29 43.25
CA ARG A 46 9.12 46.55 44.43
C ARG A 46 9.72 46.04 45.75
N LYS A 47 10.46 44.92 45.74
CA LYS A 47 11.28 44.49 46.89
C LYS A 47 12.30 45.56 47.26
N PHE A 48 13.00 46.15 46.28
CA PHE A 48 13.94 47.24 46.49
C PHE A 48 13.25 48.52 47.03
N LEU A 49 12.12 48.94 46.45
CA LEU A 49 11.34 50.08 46.95
C LEU A 49 10.81 49.88 48.39
N LYS A 50 10.39 48.65 48.72
CA LYS A 50 9.96 48.31 50.09
C LYS A 50 11.14 48.36 51.06
N PHE A 51 12.34 47.94 50.63
CA PHE A 51 13.56 48.07 51.42
C PHE A 51 13.91 49.56 51.64
N THR A 52 13.87 50.41 50.61
CA THR A 52 14.19 51.84 50.76
C THR A 52 13.17 52.60 51.61
N CYS A 53 11.86 52.28 51.56
CA CYS A 53 10.90 52.88 52.50
C CYS A 53 11.15 52.40 53.94
N LYS A 54 11.44 51.10 54.15
CA LYS A 54 11.70 50.53 55.48
C LYS A 54 12.95 51.11 56.18
N ILE A 55 13.95 51.57 55.43
CA ILE A 55 15.15 52.24 55.99
C ILE A 55 15.03 53.77 56.07
N GLY A 56 13.84 54.34 55.84
CA GLY A 56 13.60 55.79 55.95
C GLY A 56 14.10 56.63 54.78
N TRP A 57 14.58 56.03 53.69
CA TRP A 57 15.01 56.73 52.46
C TRP A 57 13.81 57.06 51.53
N CYS A 58 12.71 57.53 52.10
CA CYS A 58 11.46 57.78 51.39
C CYS A 58 10.75 59.04 51.90
N SER A 59 10.34 59.91 50.98
CA SER A 59 9.68 61.20 51.27
C SER A 59 8.20 61.11 51.67
N HIS A 60 7.61 59.91 51.76
CA HIS A 60 6.15 59.70 51.76
C HIS A 60 5.55 59.37 53.16
N GLY A 61 5.99 60.04 54.22
CA GLY A 61 5.24 60.23 55.48
C GLY A 61 4.79 59.00 56.29
N GLY A 62 5.12 57.78 55.89
CA GLY A 62 4.67 56.52 56.52
C GLY A 62 3.54 55.80 55.77
N GLU A 63 2.73 56.51 54.98
CA GLU A 63 1.62 55.95 54.20
C GLU A 63 2.07 54.97 53.09
N CYS A 64 3.36 54.96 52.75
CA CYS A 64 3.92 54.04 51.75
C CYS A 64 3.64 52.56 52.06
N HIS A 65 3.54 52.19 53.35
CA HIS A 65 3.88 50.84 53.78
C HIS A 65 2.82 49.78 53.42
N SER A 66 1.54 50.04 53.68
CA SER A 66 0.43 49.13 53.37
C SER A 66 0.23 49.00 51.86
N ALA A 67 0.19 50.13 51.14
CA ALA A 67 0.01 50.15 49.69
C ALA A 67 1.08 49.32 48.97
N LEU A 68 2.37 49.48 49.33
CA LEU A 68 3.47 48.68 48.78
C LEU A 68 3.43 47.19 49.20
N GLU A 69 2.75 46.85 50.30
CA GLU A 69 2.60 45.45 50.73
C GLU A 69 1.53 44.72 49.92
N ASP A 70 0.33 45.29 49.78
CA ASP A 70 -0.72 44.73 48.92
C ASP A 70 -0.25 44.59 47.46
N ASP A 71 0.47 45.59 46.95
CA ASP A 71 0.99 45.58 45.58
C ASP A 71 2.15 44.60 45.36
N LEU A 72 2.90 44.25 46.42
CA LEU A 72 3.91 43.20 46.37
C LEU A 72 3.24 41.81 46.46
N GLU A 73 2.22 41.67 47.31
CA GLU A 73 1.45 40.43 47.48
C GLU A 73 0.69 40.06 46.20
N ARG A 74 0.07 41.06 45.56
CA ARG A 74 -0.59 40.92 44.25
C ARG A 74 0.38 40.50 43.15
N LEU A 75 1.62 40.97 43.19
CA LEU A 75 2.68 40.52 42.26
C LEU A 75 3.10 39.07 42.51
N LYS A 76 3.37 38.67 43.77
CA LYS A 76 3.66 37.26 44.11
C LYS A 76 2.58 36.32 43.58
N ARG A 77 1.30 36.67 43.79
CA ARG A 77 0.15 35.87 43.32
C ARG A 77 0.09 35.75 41.80
N ARG A 78 0.43 36.81 41.05
CA ARG A 78 0.53 36.76 39.57
C ARG A 78 1.74 35.93 39.11
N LEU A 79 2.86 35.99 39.82
CA LEU A 79 4.06 35.21 39.53
C LEU A 79 3.78 33.70 39.67
N ALA A 80 3.27 33.29 40.83
CA ALA A 80 2.88 31.90 41.11
C ALA A 80 1.66 31.41 40.29
N ALA A 81 0.91 32.31 39.63
CA ALA A 81 -0.08 31.91 38.63
C ALA A 81 0.58 31.63 37.27
N MET A 82 1.57 32.43 36.86
CA MET A 82 2.29 32.25 35.59
C MET A 82 3.21 31.02 35.61
N GLU A 83 3.87 30.73 36.74
CA GLU A 83 4.73 29.56 36.94
C GLU A 83 3.96 28.24 36.67
N ARG A 84 2.74 28.11 37.23
CA ARG A 84 1.86 26.96 36.97
C ARG A 84 1.32 26.89 35.54
N VAL A 85 1.20 28.02 34.85
CA VAL A 85 0.83 28.03 33.42
C VAL A 85 1.97 27.50 32.56
N LEU A 86 3.22 27.87 32.88
CA LEU A 86 4.41 27.36 32.18
C LEU A 86 4.61 25.86 32.41
N GLU A 87 4.49 25.37 33.64
CA GLU A 87 4.55 23.94 33.98
C GLU A 87 3.54 23.10 33.16
N VAL A 88 2.31 23.59 33.03
CA VAL A 88 1.28 22.95 32.18
C VAL A 88 1.65 23.00 30.69
N ILE A 89 2.17 24.13 30.19
CA ILE A 89 2.62 24.26 28.79
C ILE A 89 3.78 23.31 28.48
N GLU A 90 4.75 23.17 29.38
CA GLU A 90 5.90 22.26 29.24
C GLU A 90 5.42 20.80 29.15
N HIS A 91 4.56 20.37 30.09
CA HIS A 91 3.97 19.03 30.08
C HIS A 91 3.17 18.75 28.78
N PHE A 92 2.36 19.71 28.31
CA PHE A 92 1.69 19.60 27.02
C PHE A 92 2.66 19.55 25.83
N SER A 93 3.82 20.21 25.91
CA SER A 93 4.83 20.19 24.83
C SER A 93 5.46 18.79 24.66
N VAL A 94 5.75 18.10 25.75
CA VAL A 94 6.29 16.73 25.75
C VAL A 94 5.28 15.75 25.14
N ILE A 95 4.01 15.83 25.57
CA ILE A 95 2.91 15.04 24.98
C ILE A 95 2.79 15.31 23.49
N ARG A 96 2.88 16.58 23.06
CA ARG A 96 2.78 16.98 21.65
C ARG A 96 3.90 16.38 20.79
N ILE A 97 5.13 16.38 21.28
CA ILE A 97 6.30 15.82 20.58
C ILE A 97 6.17 14.29 20.42
N GLU A 98 5.75 13.59 21.47
CA GLU A 98 5.54 12.14 21.41
C GLU A 98 4.32 11.78 20.53
N MET A 99 3.25 12.57 20.56
CA MET A 99 2.12 12.41 19.65
C MET A 99 2.52 12.64 18.19
N GLU A 100 3.31 13.67 17.88
CA GLU A 100 3.86 13.89 16.53
C GLU A 100 4.76 12.72 16.08
N ARG A 101 5.56 12.13 16.99
CA ARG A 101 6.37 10.92 16.71
C ARG A 101 5.47 9.74 16.37
N ARG A 102 4.41 9.49 17.15
CA ARG A 102 3.46 8.39 16.91
C ARG A 102 2.69 8.55 15.60
N ILE A 103 2.21 9.76 15.31
CA ILE A 103 1.53 10.07 14.03
C ILE A 103 2.47 9.80 12.85
N LYS A 104 3.74 10.25 12.91
CA LYS A 104 4.74 9.97 11.87
C LYS A 104 5.04 8.48 11.69
N LYS A 105 5.06 7.70 12.78
CA LYS A 105 5.21 6.23 12.72
C LYS A 105 4.01 5.58 12.04
N VAL A 106 2.79 5.86 12.50
CA VAL A 106 1.54 5.27 11.97
C VAL A 106 1.34 5.65 10.49
N ALA A 107 1.60 6.91 10.11
CA ALA A 107 1.52 7.35 8.72
C ALA A 107 2.47 6.56 7.81
N LYS A 108 3.71 6.31 8.26
CA LYS A 108 4.69 5.49 7.53
C LYS A 108 4.24 4.03 7.41
N GLU A 109 3.67 3.45 8.46
CA GLU A 109 3.16 2.07 8.47
C GLU A 109 1.95 1.91 7.54
N ILE A 110 1.02 2.87 7.52
CA ILE A 110 -0.11 2.93 6.58
C ILE A 110 0.40 3.07 5.14
N GLN A 111 1.33 3.98 4.87
CA GLN A 111 1.92 4.17 3.53
C GLN A 111 2.63 2.90 3.03
N GLN A 112 3.34 2.19 3.92
CA GLN A 112 4.01 0.93 3.58
C GLN A 112 3.03 -0.22 3.31
N LYS A 113 1.92 -0.33 4.06
CA LYS A 113 0.84 -1.28 3.77
C LYS A 113 0.18 -0.96 2.43
N TYR A 114 -0.26 0.28 2.24
CA TYR A 114 -0.92 0.71 1.01
C TYR A 114 -0.06 0.42 -0.23
N ALA A 115 1.24 0.76 -0.18
CA ALA A 115 2.17 0.50 -1.28
C ALA A 115 2.40 -1.00 -1.57
N LYS A 116 2.25 -1.90 -0.58
CA LYS A 116 2.28 -3.36 -0.80
C LYS A 116 0.98 -3.86 -1.41
N ALA A 117 -0.15 -3.38 -0.90
CA ALA A 117 -1.49 -3.70 -1.39
C ALA A 117 -1.69 -3.24 -2.85
N SER A 118 -1.12 -2.09 -3.22
CA SER A 118 -1.15 -1.50 -4.56
C SER A 118 0.04 -1.89 -5.46
N THR A 119 0.95 -2.77 -5.03
CA THR A 119 1.97 -3.35 -5.92
C THR A 119 1.46 -4.69 -6.47
N LEU A 120 1.61 -4.91 -7.78
CA LEU A 120 1.50 -6.23 -8.40
C LEU A 120 2.89 -6.76 -8.73
N GLU A 121 3.16 -7.99 -8.36
CA GLU A 121 4.36 -8.74 -8.77
C GLU A 121 3.96 -9.89 -9.69
N LEU A 122 4.23 -9.71 -10.99
CA LEU A 122 3.95 -10.70 -12.03
C LEU A 122 5.27 -11.33 -12.47
N VAL A 123 5.43 -12.64 -12.26
CA VAL A 123 6.55 -13.42 -12.84
C VAL A 123 5.99 -14.33 -13.92
N ILE A 124 6.57 -14.25 -15.12
CA ILE A 124 6.23 -15.14 -16.22
C ILE A 124 7.33 -16.18 -16.37
N VAL A 125 6.94 -17.45 -16.44
CA VAL A 125 7.79 -18.60 -16.70
C VAL A 125 7.35 -19.12 -18.06
N MET A 126 8.16 -18.89 -19.08
CA MET A 126 7.81 -19.15 -20.46
C MET A 126 8.75 -20.18 -21.06
N ASP A 127 8.15 -21.20 -21.64
CA ASP A 127 8.83 -22.18 -22.47
C ASP A 127 9.50 -21.48 -23.67
N CYS A 128 10.72 -21.88 -23.98
CA CYS A 128 11.55 -21.28 -25.03
C CYS A 128 12.28 -22.34 -25.86
N THR A 129 11.83 -23.59 -25.87
CA THR A 129 12.38 -24.63 -26.76
C THR A 129 11.88 -24.48 -28.19
N ASN A 130 12.29 -25.37 -29.09
CA ASN A 130 12.04 -25.19 -30.52
C ASN A 130 10.55 -25.35 -30.90
N SER A 131 9.76 -26.12 -30.14
CA SER A 131 8.31 -26.29 -30.34
C SER A 131 7.55 -24.97 -30.24
N MET A 132 7.95 -24.11 -29.30
CA MET A 132 7.38 -22.78 -29.04
C MET A 132 7.59 -21.75 -30.17
N SER A 133 8.34 -22.08 -31.22
CA SER A 133 8.65 -21.15 -32.33
C SER A 133 7.44 -20.43 -32.97
N PRO A 134 6.27 -21.07 -33.21
CA PRO A 134 5.10 -20.39 -33.75
C PRO A 134 4.47 -19.39 -32.77
N TRP A 135 4.63 -19.63 -31.47
CA TRP A 135 3.90 -18.98 -30.38
C TRP A 135 4.70 -17.88 -29.69
N ILE A 136 6.03 -17.91 -29.79
CA ILE A 136 6.90 -17.08 -28.95
C ILE A 136 6.71 -15.57 -29.18
N GLU A 137 6.59 -15.09 -30.43
CA GLU A 137 6.36 -13.66 -30.70
C GLU A 137 4.99 -13.17 -30.24
N GLU A 138 4.00 -14.05 -30.25
CA GLU A 138 2.64 -13.76 -29.82
C GLU A 138 2.54 -13.72 -28.28
N ALA A 139 3.16 -14.68 -27.60
CA ALA A 139 3.34 -14.68 -26.16
C ALA A 139 4.10 -13.42 -25.70
N LYS A 140 5.26 -13.10 -26.33
CA LYS A 140 6.02 -11.86 -26.09
C LYS A 140 5.14 -10.61 -26.23
N THR A 141 4.32 -10.54 -27.29
CA THR A 141 3.46 -9.40 -27.58
C THR A 141 2.36 -9.23 -26.53
N ALA A 142 1.60 -10.29 -26.24
CA ALA A 142 0.55 -10.26 -25.24
C ALA A 142 1.08 -9.95 -23.83
N ILE A 143 2.26 -10.48 -23.46
CA ILE A 143 2.96 -10.14 -22.21
C ILE A 143 3.22 -8.64 -22.10
N LEU A 144 3.64 -7.98 -23.19
CA LEU A 144 3.81 -6.52 -23.19
C LEU A 144 2.48 -5.78 -23.07
N SER A 145 1.42 -6.25 -23.74
CA SER A 145 0.06 -5.69 -23.63
C SER A 145 -0.48 -5.77 -22.20
N ILE A 146 -0.29 -6.88 -21.49
CA ILE A 146 -0.69 -7.05 -20.08
C ILE A 146 -0.04 -5.99 -19.19
N ILE A 147 1.25 -5.70 -19.41
CA ILE A 147 2.02 -4.75 -18.59
C ILE A 147 1.57 -3.29 -18.80
N GLU A 148 1.15 -2.92 -20.00
CA GLU A 148 0.58 -1.58 -20.24
C GLU A 148 -0.89 -1.52 -19.79
N ASN A 149 -1.70 -2.55 -20.05
CA ASN A 149 -3.12 -2.61 -19.68
C ASN A 149 -3.33 -2.52 -18.17
N VAL A 150 -2.60 -3.29 -17.35
CA VAL A 150 -2.75 -3.25 -15.88
C VAL A 150 -2.42 -1.88 -15.30
N LYS A 151 -1.56 -1.07 -15.95
CA LYS A 151 -1.33 0.33 -15.55
C LYS A 151 -2.46 1.27 -15.98
N GLY A 152 -3.13 0.98 -17.10
CA GLY A 152 -4.32 1.71 -17.55
C GLY A 152 -5.50 1.45 -16.62
N ASP A 153 -5.79 0.17 -16.36
CA ASP A 153 -6.87 -0.28 -15.47
C ASP A 153 -6.62 0.17 -14.02
N HIS A 154 -5.36 0.26 -13.59
CA HIS A 154 -4.98 0.66 -12.23
C HIS A 154 -3.83 1.69 -12.21
N PRO A 155 -4.08 2.99 -12.46
CA PRO A 155 -3.03 4.02 -12.56
C PRO A 155 -2.23 4.29 -11.28
N SER A 156 -2.78 3.92 -10.12
CA SER A 156 -2.11 3.99 -8.81
C SER A 156 -1.36 2.71 -8.43
N ALA A 157 -1.35 1.70 -9.31
CA ALA A 157 -0.69 0.43 -9.07
C ALA A 157 0.77 0.43 -9.55
N ASN A 158 1.64 -0.16 -8.75
CA ASN A 158 3.04 -0.34 -9.07
C ASN A 158 3.26 -1.76 -9.62
N VAL A 159 3.50 -1.91 -10.92
CA VAL A 159 3.71 -3.23 -11.54
C VAL A 159 5.21 -3.57 -11.58
N ARG A 160 5.60 -4.62 -10.87
CA ARG A 160 6.91 -5.28 -10.98
C ARG A 160 6.76 -6.52 -11.85
N VAL A 161 7.60 -6.65 -12.87
CA VAL A 161 7.61 -7.79 -13.79
C VAL A 161 8.92 -8.55 -13.70
N GLY A 162 8.83 -9.86 -13.57
CA GLY A 162 9.94 -10.81 -13.66
C GLY A 162 9.70 -11.80 -14.79
N PHE A 163 10.77 -12.43 -15.28
CA PHE A 163 10.72 -13.38 -16.40
C PHE A 163 11.70 -14.53 -16.16
N VAL A 164 11.28 -15.75 -16.48
CA VAL A 164 12.14 -16.92 -16.64
C VAL A 164 11.83 -17.51 -18.00
N ALA A 165 12.82 -17.53 -18.89
CA ALA A 165 12.81 -18.39 -20.05
C ALA A 165 13.46 -19.71 -19.63
N TYR A 166 12.74 -20.83 -19.78
CA TYR A 166 13.26 -22.16 -19.52
C TYR A 166 13.29 -23.01 -20.80
N ARG A 167 14.09 -24.06 -20.75
CA ARG A 167 14.32 -25.10 -21.76
C ARG A 167 14.82 -26.36 -21.05
N ASP A 168 15.06 -27.42 -21.79
CA ASP A 168 15.59 -28.70 -21.31
C ASP A 168 17.06 -28.67 -20.80
N PHE A 169 17.42 -29.73 -20.05
CA PHE A 169 18.76 -30.06 -19.58
C PHE A 169 19.84 -30.09 -20.67
N CYS A 170 19.49 -30.42 -21.92
CA CYS A 170 20.44 -30.40 -23.04
C CYS A 170 20.95 -28.99 -23.43
N ASP A 171 20.21 -27.92 -23.11
CA ASP A 171 20.52 -26.54 -23.55
C ASP A 171 21.61 -25.82 -22.73
N GLY A 172 22.23 -26.52 -21.76
CA GLY A 172 23.40 -26.05 -21.01
C GLY A 172 23.21 -24.68 -20.37
N ASP A 173 24.13 -23.74 -20.63
CA ASP A 173 24.11 -22.36 -20.12
C ASP A 173 22.83 -21.57 -20.50
N LYS A 174 22.05 -22.05 -21.48
CA LYS A 174 20.80 -21.41 -21.91
C LYS A 174 19.53 -22.16 -21.49
N ARG A 175 19.65 -23.27 -20.75
CA ARG A 175 18.53 -23.97 -20.09
C ARG A 175 17.64 -22.99 -19.31
N LEU A 176 18.25 -22.06 -18.55
CA LEU A 176 17.54 -21.02 -17.81
C LEU A 176 18.10 -19.64 -18.13
N GLN A 177 17.25 -18.72 -18.58
CA GLN A 177 17.60 -17.30 -18.72
C GLN A 177 16.60 -16.46 -17.92
N THR A 178 17.07 -15.62 -16.99
CA THR A 178 16.19 -14.97 -16.01
C THR A 178 16.27 -13.44 -16.03
N LYS A 179 15.16 -12.81 -15.64
CA LYS A 179 15.01 -11.38 -15.41
C LYS A 179 14.28 -11.14 -14.09
N THR A 180 15.01 -10.70 -13.07
CA THR A 180 14.42 -10.47 -11.73
C THR A 180 13.38 -9.34 -11.71
N LEU A 181 12.38 -9.48 -10.84
CA LEU A 181 11.23 -8.57 -10.64
C LEU A 181 11.62 -7.08 -10.60
N THR A 182 11.30 -6.34 -11.68
CA THR A 182 11.61 -4.90 -11.81
C THR A 182 10.42 -4.08 -12.31
N THR A 183 10.36 -2.81 -11.93
CA THR A 183 9.39 -1.83 -12.46
C THR A 183 9.82 -1.24 -13.81
N ASN A 184 11.06 -1.48 -14.24
CA ASN A 184 11.59 -0.95 -15.50
C ASN A 184 11.12 -1.82 -16.68
N VAL A 185 9.94 -1.50 -17.20
CA VAL A 185 9.31 -2.19 -18.34
C VAL A 185 10.18 -2.17 -19.60
N ALA A 186 10.98 -1.12 -19.84
CA ALA A 186 11.90 -1.08 -20.97
C ALA A 186 13.01 -2.14 -20.87
N ASN A 187 13.53 -2.38 -19.66
CA ASN A 187 14.51 -3.44 -19.40
C ASN A 187 13.90 -4.85 -19.48
N VAL A 188 12.61 -5.00 -19.23
CA VAL A 188 11.86 -6.26 -19.41
C VAL A 188 11.58 -6.47 -20.91
N ARG A 189 11.05 -5.48 -21.63
CA ARG A 189 10.84 -5.51 -23.08
C ARG A 189 12.11 -5.86 -23.85
N LYS A 190 13.26 -5.28 -23.49
CA LYS A 190 14.57 -5.62 -24.09
C LYS A 190 15.00 -7.07 -23.83
N PHE A 191 14.72 -7.62 -22.65
CA PHE A 191 15.03 -9.02 -22.33
C PHE A 191 14.13 -9.97 -23.11
N ILE A 192 12.81 -9.71 -23.09
CA ILE A 192 11.79 -10.46 -23.82
C ILE A 192 12.11 -10.49 -25.32
N ALA A 193 12.48 -9.34 -25.91
CA ALA A 193 12.87 -9.25 -27.32
C ALA A 193 14.18 -9.99 -27.67
N SER A 194 15.06 -10.28 -26.70
CA SER A 194 16.31 -11.04 -26.96
C SER A 194 16.17 -12.55 -26.76
N LEU A 195 14.99 -13.05 -26.39
CA LEU A 195 14.68 -14.48 -26.35
C LEU A 195 14.38 -15.02 -27.76
N ALA A 196 14.72 -16.27 -28.01
CA ALA A 196 14.34 -17.01 -29.21
C ALA A 196 13.97 -18.45 -28.82
N ALA A 197 13.05 -19.04 -29.57
CA ALA A 197 12.76 -20.47 -29.52
C ALA A 197 13.92 -21.24 -30.17
N PHE A 198 14.53 -22.17 -29.43
CA PHE A 198 15.52 -23.14 -29.90
C PHE A 198 15.73 -24.17 -28.79
N GLY A 199 16.27 -25.34 -29.12
CA GLY A 199 16.58 -26.36 -28.10
C GLY A 199 15.37 -27.21 -27.74
N GLY A 200 15.40 -27.78 -26.54
CA GLY A 200 14.64 -29.00 -26.20
C GLY A 200 15.34 -30.26 -26.71
N GLY A 201 14.97 -31.41 -26.16
CA GLY A 201 15.60 -32.72 -26.44
C GLY A 201 14.55 -33.82 -26.65
N ASP A 202 14.08 -34.39 -25.55
CA ASP A 202 12.88 -35.23 -25.48
C ASP A 202 11.58 -34.39 -25.57
N GLY A 203 10.43 -35.05 -25.41
CA GLY A 203 9.11 -34.42 -25.47
C GLY A 203 8.66 -33.69 -24.19
N PRO A 204 9.13 -34.08 -22.99
CA PRO A 204 8.97 -33.29 -21.76
C PRO A 204 10.10 -32.27 -21.55
N GLU A 205 9.87 -31.29 -20.66
CA GLU A 205 10.74 -30.12 -20.44
C GLU A 205 11.04 -29.82 -18.95
N ASP A 206 12.11 -29.07 -18.67
CA ASP A 206 12.51 -28.64 -17.31
C ASP A 206 11.70 -27.44 -16.76
N ILE A 207 10.38 -27.58 -16.76
CA ILE A 207 9.46 -26.73 -16.01
C ILE A 207 9.88 -26.59 -14.52
N PRO A 208 10.36 -27.63 -13.81
CA PRO A 208 10.74 -27.49 -12.40
C PRO A 208 11.91 -26.54 -12.16
N GLY A 209 12.95 -26.53 -13.01
CA GLY A 209 14.00 -25.51 -12.95
C GLY A 209 13.48 -24.10 -13.26
N GLY A 210 12.58 -23.98 -14.23
CA GLY A 210 11.89 -22.73 -14.55
C GLY A 210 11.11 -22.15 -13.37
N LEU A 211 10.34 -22.99 -12.67
CA LEU A 211 9.56 -22.60 -11.48
C LEU A 211 10.45 -22.36 -10.24
N ALA A 212 11.60 -23.02 -10.11
CA ALA A 212 12.56 -22.72 -9.05
C ALA A 212 13.12 -21.31 -9.19
N ALA A 213 13.63 -20.97 -10.37
CA ALA A 213 14.15 -19.63 -10.68
C ALA A 213 13.09 -18.52 -10.52
N ALA A 214 11.81 -18.85 -10.71
CA ALA A 214 10.69 -17.95 -10.42
C ALA A 214 10.45 -17.78 -8.92
N LEU A 215 10.46 -18.88 -8.15
CA LEU A 215 10.27 -18.87 -6.69
C LEU A 215 11.43 -18.19 -5.95
N GLU A 216 12.65 -18.19 -6.48
CA GLU A 216 13.78 -17.44 -5.94
C GLU A 216 13.64 -15.90 -6.06
N MET A 217 12.73 -15.40 -6.91
CA MET A 217 12.62 -13.96 -7.13
C MET A 217 12.16 -13.20 -5.86
N PRO A 218 12.67 -11.97 -5.63
CA PRO A 218 12.38 -11.20 -4.43
C PRO A 218 11.00 -10.54 -4.47
N PHE A 219 9.96 -11.34 -4.26
CA PHE A 219 8.58 -10.91 -4.01
C PHE A 219 8.49 -10.11 -2.69
N ARG A 220 7.71 -9.03 -2.69
CA ARG A 220 7.55 -8.05 -1.59
C ARG A 220 6.13 -7.48 -1.48
N ALA A 221 5.29 -7.65 -2.49
CA ALA A 221 3.92 -7.14 -2.59
C ALA A 221 2.87 -8.03 -1.91
N GLU A 222 1.61 -7.61 -1.90
CA GLU A 222 0.44 -8.40 -1.45
C GLU A 222 -0.38 -9.00 -2.63
N ALA A 223 -0.21 -8.48 -3.86
CA ALA A 223 -0.60 -9.14 -5.11
C ALA A 223 0.63 -9.79 -5.77
N ARG A 224 0.60 -11.11 -5.93
CA ARG A 224 1.70 -11.89 -6.53
C ARG A 224 1.10 -12.94 -7.46
N ARG A 225 1.56 -13.02 -8.70
CA ARG A 225 1.22 -14.12 -9.61
C ARG A 225 2.45 -14.70 -10.31
N ILE A 226 2.46 -16.01 -10.45
CA ILE A 226 3.27 -16.72 -11.44
C ILE A 226 2.36 -17.12 -12.61
N VAL A 227 2.79 -16.85 -13.83
CA VAL A 227 2.17 -17.35 -15.07
C VAL A 227 3.13 -18.32 -15.72
N LEU A 228 2.78 -19.59 -15.82
CA LEU A 228 3.50 -20.59 -16.60
C LEU A 228 2.87 -20.69 -17.99
N VAL A 229 3.69 -20.58 -19.04
CA VAL A 229 3.31 -20.77 -20.44
C VAL A 229 4.14 -21.92 -21.01
N CYS A 230 3.48 -22.96 -21.51
CA CYS A 230 4.11 -24.21 -21.96
C CYS A 230 3.32 -24.86 -23.10
N ASP A 231 4.03 -25.50 -24.03
CA ASP A 231 3.43 -26.41 -25.02
C ASP A 231 3.85 -27.88 -24.84
N ALA A 232 4.75 -28.16 -23.90
CA ALA A 232 5.14 -29.48 -23.42
C ALA A 232 4.84 -29.68 -21.91
N PRO A 233 4.75 -30.93 -21.42
CA PRO A 233 4.67 -31.24 -20.00
C PRO A 233 6.06 -31.33 -19.35
N CYS A 234 6.12 -31.42 -18.01
CA CYS A 234 7.39 -31.70 -17.32
C CYS A 234 7.76 -33.19 -17.34
N HIS A 235 9.07 -33.48 -17.22
CA HIS A 235 9.61 -34.84 -17.18
C HIS A 235 8.99 -35.71 -16.06
N GLY A 236 9.02 -37.02 -16.29
CA GLY A 236 8.62 -38.05 -15.35
C GLY A 236 7.18 -38.53 -15.58
N ARG A 237 7.03 -39.86 -15.69
CA ARG A 237 5.77 -40.59 -15.98
C ARG A 237 4.58 -40.31 -15.05
N ARG A 238 4.75 -39.58 -13.94
CA ARG A 238 3.63 -39.05 -13.14
C ARG A 238 2.85 -37.96 -13.90
N PHE A 239 3.55 -37.11 -14.66
CA PHE A 239 2.99 -35.89 -15.24
C PHE A 239 2.67 -36.02 -16.72
N ASN A 240 3.40 -36.88 -17.44
CA ASN A 240 3.20 -37.15 -18.87
C ASN A 240 3.21 -38.67 -19.14
N ASP A 241 2.88 -39.10 -20.37
CA ASP A 241 2.95 -40.51 -20.83
C ASP A 241 4.04 -40.74 -21.89
N GLY A 242 4.75 -39.69 -22.29
CA GLY A 242 5.93 -39.75 -23.14
C GLY A 242 7.14 -40.36 -22.43
N GLU A 243 8.29 -40.34 -23.09
CA GLU A 243 9.54 -40.91 -22.58
C GLU A 243 10.56 -39.79 -22.35
N ASP A 244 11.27 -39.87 -21.22
CA ASP A 244 12.29 -38.90 -20.81
C ASP A 244 13.68 -39.27 -21.41
N ASP A 245 14.55 -38.32 -21.77
CA ASP A 245 15.91 -38.66 -22.25
C ASP A 245 16.77 -39.21 -21.09
N MET A 246 17.06 -40.51 -21.18
CA MET A 246 17.88 -41.26 -20.24
C MET A 246 19.31 -40.70 -20.09
N THR A 247 19.78 -39.88 -21.03
CA THR A 247 21.04 -39.12 -20.95
C THR A 247 21.04 -38.10 -19.82
N TYR A 248 19.88 -37.47 -19.55
CA TYR A 248 19.71 -36.43 -18.52
C TYR A 248 19.02 -36.94 -17.26
N ARG A 249 18.80 -38.26 -17.15
CA ARG A 249 18.13 -38.92 -16.02
C ARG A 249 18.61 -38.45 -14.65
N VAL A 250 19.92 -38.29 -14.45
CA VAL A 250 20.48 -37.88 -13.15
C VAL A 250 20.06 -36.45 -12.78
N GLN A 251 19.98 -35.57 -13.77
CA GLN A 251 19.56 -34.18 -13.62
C GLN A 251 18.04 -34.07 -13.46
N ILE A 252 17.27 -34.93 -14.13
CA ILE A 252 15.82 -35.08 -13.96
C ILE A 252 15.49 -35.59 -12.54
N GLU A 253 16.15 -36.65 -12.06
CA GLU A 253 16.00 -37.19 -10.70
C GLU A 253 16.47 -36.20 -9.60
N GLN A 254 17.29 -35.21 -9.96
CA GLN A 254 17.72 -34.12 -9.07
C GLN A 254 16.88 -32.84 -9.21
N SER A 255 15.97 -32.73 -10.19
CA SER A 255 15.18 -31.52 -10.38
C SER A 255 14.12 -31.38 -9.28
N PRO A 256 13.69 -30.16 -8.91
CA PRO A 256 12.78 -29.95 -7.79
C PRO A 256 11.43 -30.67 -7.93
N ASP A 257 10.84 -31.12 -6.82
CA ASP A 257 9.45 -31.60 -6.80
C ASP A 257 8.49 -30.46 -7.19
N ILE A 258 7.99 -30.48 -8.42
CA ILE A 258 7.05 -29.50 -8.95
C ILE A 258 5.75 -29.42 -8.12
N CYS A 259 5.32 -30.53 -7.50
CA CYS A 259 4.20 -30.50 -6.57
C CYS A 259 4.55 -29.76 -5.28
N ALA A 260 5.79 -29.89 -4.77
CA ALA A 260 6.26 -29.08 -3.64
C ALA A 260 6.36 -27.60 -4.01
N GLN A 261 6.83 -27.27 -5.21
CA GLN A 261 6.89 -25.89 -5.70
C GLN A 261 5.50 -25.26 -5.78
N VAL A 262 4.52 -25.96 -6.36
CA VAL A 262 3.14 -25.47 -6.50
C VAL A 262 2.43 -25.37 -5.14
N ARG A 263 2.63 -26.32 -4.22
CA ARG A 263 2.21 -26.19 -2.80
C ARG A 263 2.88 -24.99 -2.11
N GLU A 264 4.13 -24.68 -2.44
CA GLU A 264 4.88 -23.54 -1.87
C GLU A 264 4.43 -22.18 -2.45
N MET A 265 3.97 -22.12 -3.71
CA MET A 265 3.32 -20.94 -4.27
C MET A 265 2.07 -20.58 -3.46
N ALA A 266 1.18 -21.54 -3.23
CA ALA A 266 -0.04 -21.35 -2.45
C ALA A 266 0.27 -20.90 -1.01
N LYS A 267 1.20 -21.58 -0.31
CA LYS A 267 1.68 -21.20 1.03
C LYS A 267 2.22 -19.77 1.07
N ARG A 268 3.06 -19.39 0.11
CA ARG A 268 3.62 -18.03 -0.05
C ARG A 268 2.59 -17.00 -0.52
N GLY A 269 1.34 -17.40 -0.74
CA GLY A 269 0.27 -16.51 -1.13
C GLY A 269 0.45 -15.95 -2.55
N ILE A 270 0.95 -16.78 -3.47
CA ILE A 270 1.14 -16.48 -4.89
C ILE A 270 0.00 -17.14 -5.67
N ASP A 271 -0.76 -16.35 -6.43
CA ASP A 271 -1.74 -16.86 -7.40
C ASP A 271 -1.00 -17.52 -8.58
N PHE A 272 -1.55 -18.58 -9.18
CA PHE A 272 -0.88 -19.34 -10.23
C PHE A 272 -1.78 -19.52 -11.45
N THR A 273 -1.25 -19.17 -12.62
CA THR A 273 -1.94 -19.35 -13.91
C THR A 273 -1.10 -20.27 -14.80
N MET A 274 -1.68 -21.37 -15.27
CA MET A 274 -1.09 -22.23 -16.30
C MET A 274 -1.75 -21.96 -17.64
N VAL A 275 -0.91 -21.78 -18.66
CA VAL A 275 -1.31 -21.47 -20.04
C VAL A 275 -0.78 -22.57 -20.94
N GLU A 276 -1.65 -23.53 -21.25
CA GLU A 276 -1.35 -24.70 -22.08
C GLU A 276 -1.65 -24.43 -23.56
N ILE A 277 -0.61 -24.49 -24.38
CA ILE A 277 -0.72 -24.31 -25.83
C ILE A 277 -1.12 -25.61 -26.52
N GLN A 278 -0.61 -26.76 -26.07
CA GLN A 278 -1.00 -28.10 -26.54
C GLN A 278 -1.61 -28.94 -25.39
N PRO A 279 -2.93 -28.82 -25.10
CA PRO A 279 -3.58 -29.57 -24.01
C PRO A 279 -3.39 -31.10 -24.06
N ASN A 280 -3.22 -31.64 -25.27
CA ASN A 280 -3.12 -33.08 -25.53
C ASN A 280 -1.97 -33.77 -24.79
N CYS A 281 -0.87 -33.05 -24.51
CA CYS A 281 0.27 -33.58 -23.76
C CYS A 281 0.35 -32.99 -22.33
N THR A 282 -0.19 -31.79 -22.08
CA THR A 282 -0.12 -31.10 -20.78
C THR A 282 -1.21 -31.49 -19.78
N THR A 283 -2.39 -31.95 -20.22
CA THR A 283 -3.58 -32.10 -19.36
C THR A 283 -3.29 -32.89 -18.07
N LYS A 284 -2.65 -34.06 -18.17
CA LYS A 284 -2.28 -34.93 -17.04
C LYS A 284 -1.42 -34.21 -16.00
N MET A 285 -0.47 -33.38 -16.44
CA MET A 285 0.32 -32.52 -15.54
C MET A 285 -0.54 -31.45 -14.88
N VAL A 286 -1.34 -30.71 -15.67
CA VAL A 286 -2.09 -29.55 -15.14
C VAL A 286 -3.11 -29.97 -14.10
N GLU A 287 -3.80 -31.11 -14.29
CA GLU A 287 -4.76 -31.65 -13.32
C GLU A 287 -4.09 -31.98 -11.98
N ILE A 288 -2.91 -32.62 -12.01
CA ILE A 288 -2.14 -32.93 -10.79
C ILE A 288 -1.67 -31.66 -10.08
N LEU A 289 -1.19 -30.66 -10.82
CA LEU A 289 -0.75 -29.40 -10.23
C LEU A 289 -1.93 -28.57 -9.68
N GLN A 290 -3.10 -28.65 -10.31
CA GLN A 290 -4.32 -28.02 -9.80
C GLN A 290 -4.79 -28.66 -8.48
N GLU A 291 -4.73 -29.99 -8.36
CA GLU A 291 -5.05 -30.69 -7.11
C GLU A 291 -4.05 -30.31 -6.00
N GLU A 292 -2.75 -30.36 -6.30
CA GLU A 292 -1.67 -30.08 -5.33
C GLU A 292 -1.68 -28.60 -4.85
N PHE A 293 -2.04 -27.64 -5.73
CA PHE A 293 -2.26 -26.25 -5.33
C PHE A 293 -3.49 -26.11 -4.42
N SER A 294 -4.62 -26.72 -4.83
CA SER A 294 -5.91 -26.64 -4.10
C SER A 294 -5.86 -27.27 -2.71
N ARG A 295 -4.92 -28.19 -2.49
CA ARG A 295 -4.66 -28.86 -1.20
C ARG A 295 -3.74 -28.07 -0.25
N ALA A 296 -3.22 -26.91 -0.66
CA ALA A 296 -2.31 -26.10 0.14
C ALA A 296 -2.94 -24.78 0.58
N GLU A 297 -3.10 -24.60 1.90
CA GLU A 297 -3.53 -23.32 2.48
C GLU A 297 -2.39 -22.28 2.47
N SER A 298 -2.74 -21.01 2.32
CA SER A 298 -1.78 -19.90 2.40
C SER A 298 -1.43 -19.56 3.85
N LEU A 299 -0.20 -19.11 4.08
CA LEU A 299 0.26 -18.69 5.41
C LEU A 299 -0.44 -17.43 5.95
N ASP A 300 -1.20 -16.70 5.10
CA ASP A 300 -2.05 -15.57 5.51
C ASP A 300 -3.53 -15.93 5.70
N GLY A 301 -3.92 -17.19 5.46
CA GLY A 301 -5.28 -17.68 5.68
C GLY A 301 -6.31 -17.14 4.69
N PHE A 302 -5.88 -16.78 3.48
CA PHE A 302 -6.75 -16.35 2.38
C PHE A 302 -6.59 -17.28 1.16
N ALA A 303 -7.69 -17.62 0.49
CA ALA A 303 -7.66 -18.41 -0.75
C ALA A 303 -6.75 -17.76 -1.82
N ARG A 304 -6.22 -18.59 -2.72
CA ARG A 304 -5.44 -18.18 -3.89
C ARG A 304 -6.01 -18.80 -5.16
N GLU A 305 -5.86 -18.10 -6.27
CA GLU A 305 -6.38 -18.52 -7.56
C GLU A 305 -5.42 -19.51 -8.23
N PHE A 306 -5.92 -20.67 -8.64
CA PHE A 306 -5.34 -21.48 -9.71
C PHE A 306 -6.19 -21.31 -10.96
N GLN A 307 -5.60 -20.87 -12.07
CA GLN A 307 -6.31 -20.64 -13.33
C GLN A 307 -5.67 -21.44 -14.47
N LYS A 308 -6.46 -22.28 -15.16
CA LYS A 308 -6.06 -22.94 -16.40
C LYS A 308 -6.57 -22.17 -17.61
N VAL A 309 -5.70 -21.94 -18.59
CA VAL A 309 -6.01 -21.27 -19.87
C VAL A 309 -5.48 -22.15 -20.99
N SER A 310 -6.30 -22.45 -22.00
CA SER A 310 -5.87 -23.20 -23.19
C SER A 310 -5.85 -22.30 -24.42
N LEU A 311 -4.79 -22.42 -25.23
CA LEU A 311 -4.56 -21.65 -26.46
C LEU A 311 -4.57 -22.52 -27.73
N ALA A 312 -5.43 -23.53 -27.77
CA ALA A 312 -5.43 -24.53 -28.85
C ALA A 312 -5.83 -23.98 -30.24
N HIS A 313 -6.30 -22.74 -30.35
CA HIS A 313 -6.76 -22.12 -31.61
C HIS A 313 -6.16 -20.73 -31.81
N ALA A 314 -5.94 -20.32 -33.06
CA ALA A 314 -5.23 -19.07 -33.40
C ALA A 314 -5.93 -17.76 -32.95
N GLU A 315 -7.20 -17.81 -32.55
CA GLU A 315 -7.88 -16.65 -31.94
C GLU A 315 -7.57 -16.49 -30.43
N ASP A 316 -6.98 -17.51 -29.80
CA ASP A 316 -6.73 -17.55 -28.35
C ASP A 316 -5.62 -16.59 -27.89
N ALA A 317 -4.86 -15.95 -28.79
CA ALA A 317 -3.86 -14.95 -28.41
C ALA A 317 -4.48 -13.70 -27.75
N ALA A 318 -5.59 -13.22 -28.29
CA ALA A 318 -6.39 -12.15 -27.70
C ALA A 318 -7.00 -12.61 -26.35
N ARG A 319 -7.36 -13.89 -26.26
CA ARG A 319 -7.85 -14.54 -25.03
C ARG A 319 -6.76 -14.63 -23.97
N PHE A 320 -5.53 -15.01 -24.30
CA PHE A 320 -4.37 -15.01 -23.40
C PHE A 320 -4.12 -13.62 -22.80
N ALA A 321 -4.01 -12.60 -23.66
CA ALA A 321 -3.84 -11.22 -23.23
C ALA A 321 -4.99 -10.74 -22.32
N SER A 322 -6.24 -11.09 -22.66
CA SER A 322 -7.42 -10.70 -21.88
C SER A 322 -7.53 -11.44 -20.53
N VAL A 323 -7.26 -12.75 -20.50
CA VAL A 323 -7.35 -13.60 -19.31
C VAL A 323 -6.24 -13.28 -18.32
N VAL A 324 -4.98 -13.16 -18.76
CA VAL A 324 -3.89 -12.82 -17.83
C VAL A 324 -4.04 -11.37 -17.32
N ARG A 325 -4.62 -10.46 -18.12
CA ARG A 325 -5.05 -9.13 -17.62
C ARG A 325 -6.12 -9.25 -16.54
N SER A 326 -7.23 -9.94 -16.77
CA SER A 326 -8.31 -10.03 -15.77
C SER A 326 -7.83 -10.71 -14.50
N SER A 327 -7.03 -11.78 -14.63
CA SER A 327 -6.35 -12.47 -13.53
C SER A 327 -5.42 -11.52 -12.75
N ALA A 328 -4.60 -10.71 -13.44
CA ALA A 328 -3.72 -9.71 -12.82
C ALA A 328 -4.49 -8.65 -12.02
N SER A 329 -5.59 -8.13 -12.58
CA SER A 329 -6.47 -7.16 -11.90
C SER A 329 -7.18 -7.79 -10.70
N SER A 330 -7.69 -9.02 -10.81
CA SER A 330 -8.28 -9.79 -9.70
C SER A 330 -7.31 -9.93 -8.51
N SER A 331 -6.04 -10.25 -8.75
CA SER A 331 -5.04 -10.32 -7.66
C SER A 331 -4.80 -8.98 -6.99
N LEU A 332 -4.88 -7.86 -7.72
CA LEU A 332 -4.72 -6.53 -7.13
C LEU A 332 -5.96 -6.13 -6.30
N THR A 333 -7.17 -6.44 -6.77
CA THR A 333 -8.41 -6.22 -6.00
C THR A 333 -8.41 -7.05 -4.72
N ALA A 334 -8.20 -8.37 -4.84
CA ALA A 334 -8.10 -9.26 -3.68
C ALA A 334 -6.94 -8.87 -2.73
N SER A 335 -5.83 -8.33 -3.24
CA SER A 335 -4.74 -7.76 -2.42
C SER A 335 -5.21 -6.57 -1.57
N LYS A 336 -5.96 -5.62 -2.14
CA LYS A 336 -6.55 -4.50 -1.40
C LYS A 336 -7.48 -4.99 -0.29
N GLU A 337 -8.37 -5.94 -0.61
CA GLU A 337 -9.29 -6.57 0.35
C GLU A 337 -8.55 -7.26 1.50
N ARG A 338 -7.54 -8.10 1.19
CA ARG A 338 -6.68 -8.76 2.18
C ARG A 338 -6.00 -7.75 3.11
N SER A 339 -5.53 -6.62 2.58
CA SER A 339 -4.87 -5.56 3.37
C SER A 339 -5.84 -4.83 4.31
N VAL A 340 -7.08 -4.59 3.86
CA VAL A 340 -8.17 -4.06 4.70
C VAL A 340 -8.52 -5.06 5.82
N LEU A 341 -8.83 -6.32 5.47
CA LEU A 341 -9.22 -7.35 6.44
C LEU A 341 -8.11 -7.63 7.48
N THR A 342 -6.84 -7.65 7.06
CA THR A 342 -5.70 -7.81 7.97
C THR A 342 -5.55 -6.60 8.91
N SER A 343 -5.84 -5.40 8.43
CA SER A 343 -5.81 -4.18 9.26
C SER A 343 -6.98 -4.12 10.25
N SER A 344 -8.17 -4.61 9.87
CA SER A 344 -9.31 -4.78 10.78
C SER A 344 -9.04 -5.84 11.86
N LYS A 345 -8.45 -7.00 11.51
CA LYS A 345 -8.03 -8.01 12.49
C LYS A 345 -7.07 -7.42 13.53
N LEU A 346 -6.08 -6.62 13.11
CA LEU A 346 -5.15 -5.93 14.01
C LEU A 346 -5.83 -4.88 14.91
N ALA A 347 -6.82 -4.15 14.41
CA ALA A 347 -7.56 -3.16 15.19
C ALA A 347 -8.47 -3.80 16.26
N VAL A 348 -8.99 -5.00 16.00
CA VAL A 348 -9.89 -5.74 16.91
C VAL A 348 -9.10 -6.62 17.91
N GLY A 349 -7.88 -7.04 17.59
CA GLY A 349 -7.19 -8.13 18.31
C GLY A 349 -5.70 -7.94 18.60
N ALA A 350 -5.29 -6.81 19.23
CA ALA A 350 -3.94 -6.66 19.81
C ALA A 350 -3.86 -5.63 20.97
N GLY A 351 -4.95 -5.44 21.73
CA GLY A 351 -5.09 -4.35 22.71
C GLY A 351 -5.10 -4.81 24.18
N GLY A 352 -3.96 -5.28 24.70
CA GLY A 352 -3.81 -5.78 26.08
C GLY A 352 -3.85 -4.73 27.20
N TYR A 353 -4.75 -3.75 27.14
CA TYR A 353 -5.00 -2.77 28.21
C TYR A 353 -6.50 -2.54 28.39
N ALA A 354 -7.05 -3.05 29.49
CA ALA A 354 -8.44 -2.81 29.86
C ALA A 354 -8.62 -1.35 30.31
N PHE A 355 -9.29 -0.55 29.48
CA PHE A 355 -10.02 0.63 29.94
C PHE A 355 -11.52 0.34 29.90
N GLY A 356 -12.28 0.95 30.80
CA GLY A 356 -13.65 0.51 31.13
C GLY A 356 -14.59 0.40 29.93
N ALA A 357 -15.44 -0.63 29.95
CA ALA A 357 -16.41 -0.90 28.90
C ALA A 357 -17.36 0.30 28.71
N THR A 358 -17.43 0.80 27.47
CA THR A 358 -18.55 1.62 26.99
C THR A 358 -19.16 0.90 25.81
N GLU A 359 -20.38 0.40 25.99
CA GLU A 359 -21.09 -0.33 24.95
C GLU A 359 -21.39 0.59 23.76
N ARG A 360 -21.00 0.18 22.56
CA ARG A 360 -21.51 0.73 21.29
C ARG A 360 -21.77 -0.41 20.31
N PRO A 361 -22.94 -0.46 19.63
CA PRO A 361 -23.29 -1.61 18.80
C PRO A 361 -22.41 -1.71 17.54
N THR A 362 -21.84 -2.89 17.30
CA THR A 362 -21.13 -3.21 16.06
C THR A 362 -22.13 -3.63 14.97
N THR A 363 -22.89 -2.67 14.44
CA THR A 363 -23.84 -2.90 13.34
C THR A 363 -23.65 -1.86 12.24
N ASN A 364 -23.52 -2.35 10.99
CA ASN A 364 -23.49 -1.60 9.73
C ASN A 364 -22.33 -0.61 9.52
N LEU A 365 -21.17 -1.16 9.16
CA LEU A 365 -20.16 -0.45 8.35
C LEU A 365 -20.09 -1.11 6.96
N ARG A 366 -21.03 -0.74 6.08
CA ARG A 366 -21.09 -1.08 4.65
C ARG A 366 -21.54 0.16 3.85
N HIS A 367 -20.61 1.09 3.60
CA HIS A 367 -20.58 2.01 2.43
C HIS A 367 -19.43 3.02 2.60
N VAL A 368 -18.23 2.65 2.15
CA VAL A 368 -17.19 3.58 1.69
C VAL A 368 -16.42 2.83 0.60
N LEU A 369 -16.19 3.49 -0.55
CA LEU A 369 -15.63 2.89 -1.78
C LEU A 369 -16.54 1.82 -2.41
N GLU A 370 -17.43 2.25 -3.30
CA GLU A 370 -17.26 2.03 -4.74
C GLU A 370 -18.31 2.86 -5.50
N GLY A 371 -18.06 3.11 -6.78
CA GLY A 371 -19.00 3.72 -7.71
C GLY A 371 -18.96 2.92 -9.01
N ASP A 372 -20.15 2.54 -9.47
CA ASP A 372 -20.62 2.10 -10.80
C ASP A 372 -19.57 1.58 -11.82
N GLU A 373 -19.77 0.44 -12.51
CA GLU A 373 -21.03 -0.01 -13.15
C GLU A 373 -21.31 -1.53 -13.04
N GLU A 374 -22.52 -1.96 -13.45
CA GLU A 374 -22.91 -3.39 -13.57
C GLU A 374 -22.57 -3.99 -14.96
N GLU A 375 -22.27 -5.30 -15.01
CA GLU A 375 -23.16 -6.31 -15.66
C GLU A 375 -22.73 -7.79 -15.39
N LYS A 376 -23.52 -8.49 -14.56
CA LYS A 376 -24.24 -9.78 -14.82
C LYS A 376 -23.51 -10.87 -15.64
N LYS A 377 -23.54 -12.18 -15.32
CA LYS A 377 -24.31 -13.06 -14.38
C LYS A 377 -23.64 -14.47 -14.42
N ALA A 378 -23.98 -15.55 -13.70
CA ALA A 378 -25.00 -16.00 -12.73
C ALA A 378 -24.34 -17.09 -11.81
N PRO A 379 -24.99 -18.08 -11.13
CA PRO A 379 -26.41 -18.36 -10.83
C PRO A 379 -26.76 -18.02 -9.34
N ALA A 380 -27.93 -18.29 -8.74
CA ALA A 380 -29.13 -19.02 -9.13
C ALA A 380 -30.43 -18.27 -8.69
N LYS A 381 -31.61 -18.92 -8.79
CA LYS A 381 -32.94 -18.29 -8.60
C LYS A 381 -33.26 -17.92 -7.14
N ALA A 382 -33.75 -16.70 -6.91
CA ALA A 382 -34.55 -16.29 -5.75
C ALA A 382 -35.60 -15.23 -6.17
N ALA A 383 -36.60 -14.97 -5.31
CA ALA A 383 -37.83 -14.25 -5.69
C ALA A 383 -37.67 -12.74 -5.95
N THR A 384 -38.51 -12.20 -6.84
CA THR A 384 -38.64 -10.76 -7.10
C THR A 384 -39.50 -10.06 -6.05
N THR A 385 -38.94 -9.06 -5.37
CA THR A 385 -39.68 -8.05 -4.59
C THR A 385 -39.67 -6.71 -5.32
N ALA A 386 -40.81 -6.01 -5.39
CA ALA A 386 -40.89 -4.68 -5.97
C ALA A 386 -40.10 -3.64 -5.15
N PRO A 387 -39.57 -2.57 -5.77
CA PRO A 387 -38.85 -1.52 -5.04
C PRO A 387 -39.79 -0.74 -4.09
N PRO A 388 -39.28 -0.26 -2.94
CA PRO A 388 -40.08 0.49 -1.97
C PRO A 388 -40.44 1.90 -2.46
N GLU A 389 -41.67 2.32 -2.15
CA GLU A 389 -42.22 3.64 -2.52
C GLU A 389 -41.58 4.77 -1.69
N VAL A 390 -40.80 5.65 -2.33
CA VAL A 390 -40.13 6.77 -1.66
C VAL A 390 -41.13 7.89 -1.37
N LYS A 391 -41.45 8.09 -0.08
CA LYS A 391 -42.35 9.16 0.38
C LYS A 391 -41.57 10.41 0.82
N PRO A 392 -41.94 11.62 0.36
CA PRO A 392 -41.36 12.87 0.84
C PRO A 392 -41.53 13.04 2.36
N LEU A 393 -40.51 13.58 3.02
CA LEU A 393 -40.50 13.78 4.46
C LEU A 393 -41.49 14.89 4.89
N ASN A 394 -42.49 14.52 5.70
CA ASN A 394 -43.44 15.47 6.26
C ASN A 394 -42.89 16.13 7.53
N TRP A 395 -42.50 17.40 7.43
CA TRP A 395 -41.89 18.16 8.52
C TRP A 395 -42.78 18.40 9.74
N ARG A 396 -44.11 18.19 9.64
CA ARG A 396 -45.01 18.26 10.82
C ARG A 396 -44.75 17.12 11.80
N ASP A 397 -44.37 15.94 11.31
CA ASP A 397 -44.22 14.74 12.15
C ASP A 397 -42.93 14.80 12.98
N LEU A 398 -41.93 15.54 12.51
CA LEU A 398 -40.68 15.84 13.23
C LEU A 398 -40.87 16.81 14.42
N ALA A 399 -41.90 17.65 14.41
CA ALA A 399 -42.12 18.65 15.46
C ALA A 399 -42.48 18.04 16.83
N HIS A 400 -42.79 16.75 16.88
CA HIS A 400 -43.18 16.01 18.09
C HIS A 400 -42.08 15.08 18.63
N LEU A 401 -40.88 15.07 18.04
CA LEU A 401 -39.78 14.18 18.43
C LEU A 401 -38.77 14.89 19.37
N PRO A 402 -38.71 14.57 20.67
CA PRO A 402 -38.01 15.38 21.68
C PRO A 402 -36.47 15.33 21.64
N TYR A 403 -35.87 14.64 20.66
CA TYR A 403 -34.42 14.43 20.56
C TYR A 403 -33.77 15.00 19.29
N ILE A 404 -34.53 15.61 18.37
CA ILE A 404 -33.99 16.10 17.08
C ILE A 404 -33.78 17.61 17.14
N ALA A 405 -32.62 18.02 17.66
CA ALA A 405 -32.15 19.41 17.63
C ALA A 405 -31.65 19.78 16.22
N ALA A 406 -32.57 20.01 15.28
CA ALA A 406 -32.23 20.33 13.89
C ALA A 406 -31.63 21.74 13.73
N VAL A 407 -30.34 21.83 13.40
CA VAL A 407 -29.68 23.10 13.04
C VAL A 407 -29.93 23.40 11.56
N ARG A 408 -30.64 24.49 11.27
CA ARG A 408 -30.94 24.92 9.89
C ARG A 408 -29.77 25.68 9.28
N HIS A 409 -29.02 25.01 8.40
CA HIS A 409 -28.19 25.67 7.40
C HIS A 409 -29.03 25.97 6.15
N SER A 410 -28.99 27.21 5.64
CA SER A 410 -29.65 27.60 4.39
C SER A 410 -28.57 28.12 3.43
N LEU A 411 -28.26 27.33 2.40
CA LEU A 411 -27.38 27.74 1.30
C LEU A 411 -28.24 28.30 0.17
N HIS A 412 -27.86 29.45 -0.36
CA HIS A 412 -28.56 30.14 -1.43
C HIS A 412 -27.59 30.35 -2.59
N PHE A 413 -27.71 29.51 -3.62
CA PHE A 413 -26.93 29.60 -4.86
C PHE A 413 -27.65 30.43 -5.91
N ARG A 414 -26.90 30.98 -6.87
CA ARG A 414 -27.45 31.69 -8.04
C ARG A 414 -27.68 30.73 -9.21
N PRO A 415 -28.64 31.02 -10.12
CA PRO A 415 -28.80 30.23 -11.34
C PRO A 415 -27.51 30.22 -12.16
N GLY A 416 -26.97 29.02 -12.43
CA GLY A 416 -25.71 28.83 -13.16
C GLY A 416 -24.44 28.73 -12.30
N GLU A 417 -24.56 28.75 -10.97
CA GLU A 417 -23.44 28.57 -10.05
C GLU A 417 -23.17 27.06 -9.83
N VAL A 418 -22.01 26.57 -10.28
CA VAL A 418 -21.54 25.18 -10.04
C VAL A 418 -20.79 25.14 -8.72
N VAL A 419 -21.16 24.20 -7.85
CA VAL A 419 -20.57 23.99 -6.52
C VAL A 419 -20.35 22.48 -6.34
N ASP A 420 -19.23 22.14 -5.71
CA ASP A 420 -18.73 20.79 -5.39
C ASP A 420 -19.09 20.42 -3.93
#